data_AF-A0A2R2WWW7-F1
#
_entry.id   AF-A0A2R2WWW7-F1
#
_cell.length_a   1.000
_cell.length_b   1.000
_cell.length_c   1.000
_cell.angle_alpha   90.00
_cell.angle_beta   90.00
_cell.angle_gamma   90.00
#
_symmetry.space_group_name_H-M   'P 1'
#
loop_
_entity.id
_entity.type
_entity.pdbx_description
1 polymer ?
#
loop_
_entity_poly.entity_id
_entity_poly.type
_entity_poly.pdbx_seq_one_letter_code
_entity_poly.pdbx_strand_id
1 'polypeptide(L)'
;FLLGNLSLLDICYTSSSVPSTLVSLISKKRNISFSGCTVQMFFGFAMGSTECLLLGMMAFDRYVAICNPLRYPIIMSKVAYVLMASVSWLSGGINSVVQTSLAMHLPFCGNNIINHFTCEILAVLKLACADISLNIVTMFISNMAFLVLPLLVIF
;
A
#
# COMPACT_ATOMS: atom_id res chain seq x y z
N PHE A 1 -7.53 8.11 -17.58
CA PHE A 1 -7.24 8.80 -16.30
C PHE A 1 -6.78 7.80 -15.23
N LEU A 2 -7.58 6.79 -14.89
CA LEU A 2 -7.22 5.79 -13.87
C LEU A 2 -5.95 5.00 -14.22
N LEU A 3 -5.84 4.48 -15.45
CA LEU A 3 -4.62 3.77 -15.91
C LEU A 3 -3.35 4.62 -15.82
N GLY A 4 -3.47 5.94 -16.06
CA GLY A 4 -2.35 6.88 -15.90
C GLY A 4 -1.91 7.03 -14.44
N ASN A 5 -2.86 7.06 -13.50
CA ASN A 5 -2.54 7.07 -12.07
C ASN A 5 -1.88 5.74 -11.65
N LEU A 6 -2.37 4.60 -12.16
CA LEU A 6 -1.76 3.30 -11.93
C LEU A 6 -0.32 3.25 -12.45
N SER A 7 -0.08 3.68 -13.69
CA SER A 7 1.28 3.70 -14.25
C SER A 7 2.24 4.62 -13.48
N LEU A 8 1.74 5.75 -12.97
CA LEU A 8 2.55 6.65 -12.13
C LEU A 8 2.90 5.98 -10.80
N LEU A 9 1.94 5.27 -10.18
CA LEU A 9 2.18 4.49 -8.96
C LEU A 9 3.24 3.41 -9.17
N ASP A 10 3.15 2.63 -10.24
CA ASP A 10 4.11 1.57 -10.55
C ASP A 10 5.53 2.12 -10.75
N ILE A 11 5.66 3.22 -11.50
CA ILE A 11 6.94 3.90 -11.71
C ILE A 11 7.49 4.42 -10.38
N CYS A 12 6.66 5.08 -9.55
CA CYS A 12 7.08 5.58 -8.25
C CYS A 12 7.50 4.45 -7.31
N TYR A 13 6.72 3.37 -7.22
CA TYR A 13 6.99 2.21 -6.38
C TYR A 13 8.28 1.51 -6.78
N THR A 14 8.48 1.30 -8.08
CA THR A 14 9.70 0.70 -8.62
C THR A 14 10.90 1.62 -8.37
N SER A 15 10.75 2.93 -8.61
CA SER A 15 11.81 3.91 -8.38
C SER A 15 12.16 4.10 -6.90
N SER A 16 11.25 3.85 -5.94
CA SER A 16 11.58 3.93 -4.51
C SER A 16 12.20 2.62 -3.98
N SER A 17 11.74 1.49 -4.50
CA SER A 17 12.14 0.16 -4.02
C SER A 17 13.44 -0.34 -4.65
N VAL A 18 13.67 -0.09 -5.94
CA VAL A 18 14.86 -0.54 -6.67
C VAL A 18 16.17 0.07 -6.15
N PRO A 19 16.32 1.39 -5.97
CA PRO A 19 17.58 1.95 -5.47
C PRO A 19 17.85 1.53 -4.02
N SER A 20 16.81 1.43 -3.19
CA SER A 20 16.94 0.99 -1.80
C SER A 20 17.44 -0.46 -1.71
N THR A 21 16.86 -1.37 -2.51
CA THR A 21 17.30 -2.78 -2.55
C THR A 21 18.68 -2.95 -3.19
N LEU A 22 19.00 -2.16 -4.22
CA LEU A 22 20.29 -2.20 -4.92
C LEU A 22 21.45 -1.68 -4.06
N VAL A 23 21.24 -0.58 -3.32
CA VAL A 23 22.24 -0.05 -2.38
C VAL A 23 22.52 -1.04 -1.25
N SER A 24 21.49 -1.71 -0.73
CA SER A 24 21.64 -2.76 0.27
C SER A 24 22.37 -4.01 -0.25
N LEU A 25 22.22 -4.35 -1.54
CA LEU A 25 22.96 -5.43 -2.22
C LEU A 25 24.45 -5.12 -2.39
N ILE A 26 24.76 -3.93 -2.90
CA ILE A 26 26.13 -3.55 -3.30
C ILE A 26 27.03 -3.33 -2.07
N SER A 27 26.48 -2.80 -0.97
CA SER A 27 27.33 -2.38 0.16
C SER A 27 27.89 -3.53 1.00
N LYS A 28 27.38 -4.77 0.87
CA LYS A 28 27.73 -5.95 1.71
C LYS A 28 27.56 -5.73 3.24
N LYS A 29 27.24 -4.51 3.67
CA LYS A 29 26.77 -4.07 4.99
C LYS A 29 25.26 -4.25 5.04
N ARG A 30 24.82 -5.25 5.79
CA ARG A 30 23.43 -5.68 6.03
C ARG A 30 22.58 -4.72 6.89
N ASN A 31 22.84 -3.41 6.88
CA ASN A 31 22.14 -2.50 7.78
C ASN A 31 21.42 -1.41 6.98
N ILE A 32 20.12 -1.59 6.77
CA ILE A 32 19.21 -0.49 6.47
C ILE A 32 19.08 0.36 7.73
N SER A 33 19.13 1.68 7.60
CA SER A 33 18.87 2.58 8.72
C SER A 33 17.41 2.45 9.13
N PHE A 34 17.12 2.62 10.43
CA PHE A 34 15.75 2.60 10.94
C PHE A 34 14.83 3.56 10.15
N SER A 35 15.31 4.77 9.86
CA SER A 35 14.61 5.75 9.02
C SER A 35 14.36 5.26 7.58
N GLY A 36 15.31 4.54 6.98
CA GLY A 36 15.12 3.96 5.63
C GLY A 36 14.06 2.86 5.61
N CYS A 37 14.02 2.04 6.67
CA CYS A 37 12.99 1.01 6.87
C CYS A 37 11.60 1.66 6.96
N THR A 38 11.44 2.69 7.81
CA THR A 38 10.17 3.42 7.97
C THR A 38 9.65 4.00 6.65
N VAL A 39 10.54 4.64 5.89
CA VAL A 39 10.17 5.24 4.59
C VAL A 39 9.77 4.17 3.59
N GLN A 40 10.54 3.09 3.46
CA GLN A 40 10.23 1.99 2.54
C GLN A 40 8.88 1.35 2.88
N MET A 41 8.63 1.14 4.17
CA MET A 41 7.40 0.55 4.66
C MET A 41 6.19 1.46 4.38
N PHE A 42 6.30 2.76 4.68
CA PHE A 42 5.27 3.74 4.38
C PHE A 42 4.92 3.78 2.89
N PHE A 43 5.93 3.85 2.02
CA PHE A 43 5.71 3.86 0.58
C PHE A 43 5.11 2.54 0.09
N GLY A 44 5.55 1.40 0.61
CA GLY A 44 5.00 0.09 0.27
C GLY A 44 3.49 -0.02 0.58
N PHE A 45 3.07 0.35 1.80
CA PHE A 45 1.64 0.32 2.15
C PHE A 45 0.82 1.32 1.35
N ALA A 46 1.32 2.54 1.18
CA ALA A 46 0.59 3.59 0.48
C ALA A 46 0.36 3.21 -0.99
N MET A 47 1.43 2.78 -1.68
CA MET A 47 1.38 2.41 -3.09
C MET A 47 0.52 1.16 -3.30
N GLY A 48 0.75 0.08 -2.54
CA GLY A 48 0.02 -1.18 -2.73
C GLY A 48 -1.47 -1.08 -2.44
N SER A 49 -1.87 -0.36 -1.38
CA SER A 49 -3.30 -0.16 -1.09
C SER A 49 -3.99 0.73 -2.14
N THR A 50 -3.31 1.76 -2.63
CA THR A 50 -3.82 2.63 -3.71
C THR A 50 -3.96 1.85 -5.02
N GLU A 51 -2.98 0.99 -5.34
CA GLU A 51 -2.98 0.10 -6.51
C GLU A 51 -4.20 -0.83 -6.49
N CYS A 52 -4.43 -1.56 -5.39
CA CYS A 52 -5.58 -2.47 -5.24
C CYS A 52 -6.92 -1.75 -5.47
N LEU A 53 -7.10 -0.56 -4.89
CA LEU A 53 -8.33 0.20 -5.10
C LEU A 53 -8.46 0.70 -6.54
N LEU A 54 -7.40 1.24 -7.15
CA LEU A 54 -7.46 1.69 -8.54
C LEU A 54 -7.79 0.55 -9.51
N LEU A 55 -7.22 -0.64 -9.30
CA LEU A 55 -7.58 -1.84 -10.05
C LEU A 55 -9.05 -2.18 -9.89
N GLY A 56 -9.57 -2.14 -8.65
CA GLY A 56 -10.99 -2.32 -8.35
C GLY A 56 -11.89 -1.31 -9.07
N MET A 57 -11.55 -0.02 -9.03
CA MET A 57 -12.31 1.04 -9.68
C MET A 57 -12.25 0.94 -11.21
N MET A 58 -11.16 0.45 -11.79
CA MET A 58 -11.08 0.15 -13.22
C MET A 58 -11.93 -1.06 -13.62
N ALA A 59 -12.00 -2.09 -12.78
CA ALA A 59 -12.91 -3.21 -12.99
C ALA A 59 -14.38 -2.75 -12.88
N PHE A 60 -14.71 -1.89 -11.92
CA PHE A 60 -16.03 -1.27 -11.80
C PHE A 60 -16.40 -0.42 -13.02
N ASP A 61 -15.46 0.38 -13.54
CA ASP A 61 -15.66 1.13 -14.79
C ASP A 61 -16.05 0.21 -15.96
N ARG A 62 -15.35 -0.92 -16.13
CA ARG A 62 -15.69 -1.91 -17.16
C ARG A 62 -17.05 -2.57 -16.89
N TYR A 63 -17.37 -2.89 -15.64
CA TYR A 63 -18.64 -3.48 -15.25
C TYR A 63 -19.83 -2.56 -15.61
N VAL A 64 -19.78 -1.29 -15.21
CA VAL A 64 -20.85 -0.32 -15.49
C VAL A 64 -21.01 -0.08 -16.98
N ALA A 65 -19.91 -0.06 -17.74
CA ALA A 65 -19.95 0.09 -19.19
C ALA A 65 -20.70 -1.06 -19.88
N ILE A 66 -20.54 -2.30 -19.39
CA ILE A 66 -21.17 -3.50 -19.95
C ILE A 66 -22.63 -3.63 -19.49
N CYS A 67 -22.88 -3.51 -18.19
CA CYS A 67 -24.21 -3.76 -17.61
C CYS A 67 -25.18 -2.58 -17.79
N ASN A 68 -24.68 -1.34 -17.90
CA ASN A 68 -25.50 -0.13 -17.94
C ASN A 68 -25.03 0.90 -18.99
N PRO A 69 -24.93 0.53 -20.28
CA PRO A 69 -24.33 1.38 -21.31
C PRO A 69 -25.02 2.74 -21.46
N LEU A 70 -26.35 2.83 -21.31
CA LEU A 70 -27.09 4.11 -21.41
C LEU A 70 -26.84 5.06 -20.23
N ARG A 71 -26.56 4.53 -19.03
CA ARG A 71 -26.29 5.35 -17.82
C ARG A 71 -24.80 5.59 -17.59
N TYR A 72 -23.93 4.88 -18.31
CA TYR A 72 -22.48 5.01 -18.21
C TYR A 72 -21.97 6.46 -18.27
N PRO A 73 -22.34 7.32 -19.23
CA PRO A 73 -21.81 8.69 -19.28
C PRO A 73 -22.28 9.59 -18.14
N ILE A 74 -23.39 9.24 -17.47
CA ILE A 74 -23.92 9.96 -16.32
C ILE A 74 -23.18 9.52 -15.05
N ILE A 75 -22.90 8.22 -14.93
CA ILE A 75 -22.21 7.61 -13.78
C ILE A 75 -20.71 7.90 -13.83
N MET A 76 -20.07 7.63 -14.97
CA MET A 76 -18.64 7.83 -15.21
C MET A 76 -18.36 9.20 -15.84
N SER A 77 -18.63 10.25 -15.05
CA SER A 77 -18.26 11.62 -15.40
C SER A 77 -16.79 11.92 -15.06
N LYS A 78 -16.25 13.02 -15.60
CA LYS A 78 -14.89 13.49 -15.26
C LYS A 78 -14.72 13.73 -13.75
N VAL A 79 -15.77 14.20 -13.08
CA VAL A 79 -15.79 14.40 -11.63
C VAL A 79 -15.69 13.06 -10.90
N ALA A 80 -16.42 12.04 -11.36
CA ALA A 80 -16.35 10.69 -10.79
C ALA A 80 -14.92 10.13 -10.87
N TYR A 81 -14.25 10.21 -12.03
CA TYR A 81 -12.85 9.74 -12.16
C TYR A 81 -11.88 10.43 -11.20
N VAL A 82 -12.02 11.74 -11.01
CA VAL A 82 -11.18 12.49 -10.07
C VAL A 82 -11.49 12.09 -8.62
N LEU A 83 -12.77 11.95 -8.28
CA LEU A 83 -13.20 11.51 -6.95
C LEU A 83 -12.65 10.11 -6.63
N MET A 84 -12.83 9.15 -7.54
CA MET A 84 -12.35 7.78 -7.37
C MET A 84 -10.83 7.73 -7.15
N ALA A 85 -10.05 8.46 -7.96
CA ALA A 85 -8.61 8.55 -7.76
C ALA A 85 -8.26 9.20 -6.40
N SER A 86 -8.92 10.29 -6.03
CA SER A 86 -8.67 10.98 -4.76
C SER A 86 -8.95 10.08 -3.55
N VAL A 87 -10.03 9.30 -3.59
CA VAL A 87 -10.40 8.36 -2.52
C VAL A 87 -9.39 7.22 -2.44
N SER A 88 -8.94 6.67 -3.57
CA SER A 88 -7.87 5.65 -3.58
C SER A 88 -6.59 6.16 -2.94
N TRP A 89 -6.12 7.35 -3.32
CA TRP A 89 -4.92 7.95 -2.76
C TRP A 89 -5.06 8.28 -1.27
N LEU A 90 -6.20 8.85 -0.85
CA LEU A 90 -6.45 9.20 0.54
C LEU A 90 -6.51 7.96 1.44
N SER A 91 -7.28 6.94 1.04
CA SER A 91 -7.41 5.71 1.81
C SER A 91 -6.09 4.94 1.89
N GLY A 92 -5.31 4.90 0.81
CA GLY A 92 -4.00 4.26 0.83
C GLY A 92 -3.00 5.01 1.70
N GLY A 93 -3.02 6.34 1.66
CA GLY A 93 -2.25 7.20 2.56
C GLY A 93 -2.61 6.99 4.03
N ILE A 94 -3.90 6.99 4.37
CA ILE A 94 -4.38 6.76 5.75
C ILE A 94 -3.96 5.37 6.24
N ASN A 95 -4.17 4.33 5.42
CA ASN A 95 -3.77 2.97 5.76
C ASN A 95 -2.27 2.88 6.03
N SER A 96 -1.47 3.54 5.19
CA SER A 96 -0.02 3.59 5.38
C SER A 96 0.40 4.29 6.67
N VAL A 97 -0.19 5.45 6.99
CA VAL A 97 0.09 6.17 8.25
C VAL A 97 -0.26 5.29 9.44
N VAL A 98 -1.44 4.67 9.44
CA VAL A 98 -1.90 3.80 10.54
C VAL A 98 -0.93 2.63 10.74
N GLN A 99 -0.63 1.89 9.67
CA GLN A 99 0.23 0.71 9.72
C GLN A 99 1.68 1.06 10.08
N THR A 100 2.20 2.16 9.55
CA THR A 100 3.56 2.63 9.84
C THR A 100 3.66 3.15 11.27
N SER A 101 2.68 3.92 11.74
CA SER A 101 2.64 4.41 13.12
C SER A 101 2.54 3.26 14.10
N LEU A 102 1.64 2.30 13.88
CA LEU A 102 1.53 1.11 14.73
C LEU A 102 2.87 0.38 14.79
N ALA A 103 3.52 0.12 13.65
CA ALA A 103 4.83 -0.55 13.63
C ALA A 103 5.96 0.23 14.32
N MET A 104 5.95 1.57 14.23
CA MET A 104 6.94 2.43 14.89
C MET A 104 6.76 2.50 16.40
N HIS A 105 5.55 2.26 16.90
CA HIS A 105 5.24 2.26 18.33
C HIS A 105 5.64 0.95 19.05
N LEU A 106 6.08 -0.09 18.33
CA LEU A 106 6.51 -1.34 18.96
C LEU A 106 7.91 -1.20 19.59
N PRO A 107 8.11 -1.63 20.85
CA PRO A 107 9.42 -1.68 21.46
C PRO A 107 10.24 -2.83 20.85
N PHE A 108 11.34 -2.47 20.17
CA PHE A 108 12.30 -3.41 19.62
C PHE A 108 13.26 -3.88 20.75
N CYS A 109 13.43 -5.20 20.95
CA CYS A 109 14.23 -5.75 22.05
C CYS A 109 15.74 -5.82 21.82
N GLY A 110 16.26 -5.36 20.67
CA GLY A 110 17.68 -5.43 20.33
C GLY A 110 18.27 -4.06 20.05
N ASN A 111 19.59 -3.92 20.11
CA ASN A 111 20.33 -2.75 19.65
C ASN A 111 20.01 -2.45 18.17
N ASN A 112 18.90 -1.79 17.85
CA ASN A 112 18.55 -1.10 16.59
C ASN A 112 19.17 -1.61 15.26
N ILE A 113 19.41 -2.92 15.10
CA ILE A 113 20.11 -3.51 13.96
C ILE A 113 19.20 -4.60 13.39
N ILE A 114 18.44 -4.23 12.37
CA ILE A 114 17.58 -5.13 11.60
C ILE A 114 18.44 -5.76 10.51
N ASN A 115 18.76 -7.05 10.66
CA ASN A 115 19.65 -7.81 9.76
C ASN A 115 18.93 -8.39 8.51
N HIS A 116 17.79 -7.81 8.11
CA HIS A 116 16.99 -8.28 6.97
C HIS A 116 17.02 -7.33 5.77
N PHE A 117 17.05 -7.95 4.59
CA PHE A 117 17.35 -7.38 3.28
C PHE A 117 16.22 -6.55 2.66
N THR A 118 15.02 -6.65 3.26
CA THR A 118 13.79 -5.99 2.83
C THR A 118 13.04 -5.61 4.10
N CYS A 119 12.67 -4.34 4.28
CA CYS A 119 11.81 -3.91 5.39
C CYS A 119 10.36 -4.35 5.13
N GLU A 120 10.10 -5.65 5.22
CA GLU A 120 8.75 -6.20 5.19
C GLU A 120 8.15 -6.11 6.60
N ILE A 121 6.91 -5.62 6.74
CA ILE A 121 6.20 -5.62 8.03
C ILE A 121 6.32 -6.97 8.72
N LEU A 122 6.17 -8.06 7.97
CA LEU A 122 6.15 -9.40 8.54
C LEU A 122 7.51 -9.81 9.14
N ALA A 123 8.62 -9.31 8.59
CA ALA A 123 9.95 -9.52 9.13
C ALA A 123 10.21 -8.62 10.35
N VAL A 124 9.73 -7.37 10.33
CA VAL A 124 9.83 -6.41 11.45
C VAL A 124 9.01 -6.89 12.64
N LEU A 125 7.81 -7.40 12.39
CA LEU A 125 6.89 -7.87 13.42
C LEU A 125 7.41 -9.12 14.15
N LYS A 126 8.22 -9.94 13.48
CA LYS A 126 8.85 -11.13 14.07
C LYS A 126 10.04 -10.80 14.99
N LEU A 127 10.56 -9.57 14.94
CA LEU A 127 11.67 -9.09 15.79
C LEU A 127 11.20 -8.28 17.01
N ALA A 128 9.91 -7.96 17.12
CA ALA A 128 9.39 -7.17 18.23
C ALA A 128 9.23 -8.00 19.51
N CYS A 129 9.46 -7.38 20.66
CA CYS A 129 9.46 -8.04 21.97
C CYS A 129 8.14 -7.90 22.74
N ALA A 130 7.23 -7.08 22.24
CA ALA A 130 5.93 -6.82 22.82
C ALA A 130 4.82 -7.45 21.97
N ASP A 131 3.60 -7.45 22.51
CA ASP A 131 2.42 -7.98 21.84
C ASP A 131 2.17 -7.32 20.48
N ILE A 132 2.46 -8.08 19.43
CA ILE A 132 2.24 -7.70 18.03
C ILE A 132 0.81 -7.95 17.54
N SER A 133 -0.04 -8.49 18.41
CA SER A 133 -1.41 -8.92 18.11
C SER A 133 -2.24 -7.80 17.49
N LEU A 134 -2.18 -6.56 18.01
CA LEU A 134 -2.91 -5.42 17.45
C LEU A 134 -2.46 -5.05 16.04
N ASN A 135 -1.16 -5.11 15.75
CA ASN A 135 -0.63 -4.81 14.42
C ASN A 135 -1.01 -5.91 13.41
N ILE A 136 -0.97 -7.19 13.83
CA ILE A 136 -1.44 -8.32 13.01
C ILE A 136 -2.93 -8.17 12.71
N VAL A 137 -3.75 -7.88 13.71
CA VAL A 137 -5.21 -7.74 13.55
C VAL A 137 -5.52 -6.57 12.62
N THR A 138 -4.88 -5.42 12.81
CA THR A 138 -5.08 -4.24 11.94
C THR A 138 -4.61 -4.50 10.52
N MET A 139 -3.50 -5.21 10.35
CA MET A 139 -3.02 -5.64 9.03
C MET A 139 -3.98 -6.62 8.36
N PHE A 140 -4.55 -7.55 9.11
CA PHE A 140 -5.51 -8.49 8.57
C PHE A 140 -6.81 -7.79 8.16
N ILE A 141 -7.34 -6.90 9.01
CA ILE A 141 -8.55 -6.12 8.72
C ILE A 141 -8.34 -5.22 7.50
N SER A 142 -7.22 -4.50 7.42
CA SER A 142 -6.92 -3.66 6.26
C SER A 142 -6.80 -4.50 4.99
N ASN A 143 -6.02 -5.58 4.99
CA ASN A 143 -5.92 -6.47 3.82
C ASN A 143 -7.30 -6.97 3.37
N MET A 144 -8.13 -7.45 4.31
CA MET A 144 -9.48 -7.88 3.99
C MET A 144 -10.32 -6.75 3.41
N ALA A 145 -10.28 -5.55 4.00
CA ALA A 145 -11.02 -4.40 3.49
C ALA A 145 -10.59 -4.03 2.06
N PHE A 146 -9.27 -3.95 1.80
CA PHE A 146 -8.74 -3.56 0.49
C PHE A 146 -8.88 -4.65 -0.59
N LEU A 147 -8.99 -5.93 -0.22
CA LEU A 147 -9.28 -7.03 -1.16
C LEU A 147 -10.78 -7.21 -1.40
N VAL A 148 -11.59 -7.19 -0.34
CA VAL A 148 -13.02 -7.50 -0.40
C VAL A 148 -13.81 -6.32 -0.95
N LEU A 149 -13.47 -5.07 -0.61
CA LEU A 149 -14.19 -3.89 -1.09
C LEU A 149 -14.19 -3.79 -2.63
N PRO A 150 -13.05 -3.93 -3.34
CA PRO A 150 -13.07 -4.02 -4.80
C PRO A 150 -13.97 -5.11 -5.35
N LEU A 151 -13.97 -6.30 -4.73
CA LEU A 151 -14.76 -7.44 -5.18
C LEU A 151 -16.27 -7.21 -4.99
N LEU A 152 -16.68 -6.66 -3.85
CA LEU A 152 -18.08 -6.31 -3.56
C LEU A 152 -18.63 -5.22 -4.47
N VAL A 153 -17.77 -4.33 -4.98
CA VAL A 153 -18.20 -3.27 -5.89
C VAL A 153 -18.42 -3.81 -7.31
N ILE A 154 -17.78 -4.93 -7.66
CA ILE A 154 -17.90 -5.57 -8.98
C ILE A 154 -19.08 -6.57 -9.03
N PHE A 155 -19.40 -7.24 -7.92
CA PHE A 155 -20.49 -8.22 -7.80
C PHE A 155 -21.82 -7.59 -7.41
#